data_AF-A0AB38T4S7-F1
#
_entry.id   AF-A0AB38T4S7-F1
#
_cell.length_a   1.000
_cell.length_b   1.000
_cell.length_c   1.000
_cell.angle_alpha   90.00
_cell.angle_beta   90.00
_cell.angle_gamma   90.00
#
_symmetry.space_group_name_H-M   'P 1'
#
loop_
_entity.id
_entity.type
_entity.pdbx_description
1 polymer ?
#
loop_
_entity_poly.entity_id
_entity_poly.type
_entity_poly.pdbx_seq_one_letter_code
_entity_poly.pdbx_strand_id
1 'polypeptide(L)'
;MLARTVHPCDIHAIARMCGVKLHNSADNRSSGRKPGHCYCKPTVRAIGRRHGEQHLAMVLKLINSTDNGHDLHAATLQAVSAVLLTGEVVLNAALFLAMDEIDLGKLRTAAKALPGSTADVMAGALLALLTGPAIARRIAC
;
A
#
# COMPACT_ATOMS: atom_id res chain seq x y z
N MET A 1 -0.20 16.15 22.98
CA MET A 1 -0.98 15.97 21.73
C MET A 1 -0.41 16.91 20.68
N LEU A 2 0.47 16.41 19.80
CA LEU A 2 0.93 17.20 18.65
C LEU A 2 -0.25 17.37 17.69
N ALA A 3 -0.49 18.59 17.21
CA ALA A 3 -1.56 18.87 16.26
C ALA A 3 -1.43 17.93 15.05
N ARG A 4 -2.46 17.12 14.76
CA ARG A 4 -2.51 16.33 13.53
C ARG A 4 -2.60 17.30 12.37
N THR A 5 -1.49 17.54 11.69
CA THR A 5 -1.47 18.17 10.38
C THR A 5 -2.37 17.35 9.46
N VAL A 6 -3.46 17.96 9.00
CA VAL A 6 -4.34 17.39 7.98
C VAL A 6 -3.91 18.01 6.67
N HIS A 7 -3.32 17.20 5.80
CA HIS A 7 -2.91 17.67 4.48
C HIS A 7 -4.17 17.89 3.61
N PRO A 8 -4.28 19.04 2.91
CA PRO A 8 -5.19 19.11 1.76
C PRO A 8 -4.77 18.02 0.77
N CYS A 9 -5.73 17.23 0.30
CA CYS A 9 -5.45 16.07 -0.56
C CYS A 9 -6.61 15.83 -1.53
N ASP A 10 -6.36 16.08 -2.82
CA ASP A 10 -7.24 15.66 -3.90
C ASP A 10 -6.94 14.20 -4.29
N ILE A 11 -7.58 13.28 -3.57
CA ILE A 11 -7.44 11.84 -3.83
C ILE A 11 -7.84 11.44 -5.25
N HIS A 12 -8.72 12.19 -5.92
CA HIS A 12 -9.19 11.85 -7.24
C HIS A 12 -8.17 12.25 -8.31
N ALA A 13 -7.56 13.42 -8.16
CA ALA A 13 -6.44 13.84 -9.00
C ALA A 13 -5.25 12.87 -8.86
N ILE A 14 -4.84 12.59 -7.63
CA ILE A 14 -3.69 11.69 -7.36
C ILE A 14 -3.96 10.27 -7.86
N ALA A 15 -5.13 9.71 -7.58
CA ALA A 15 -5.46 8.37 -8.08
C ALA A 15 -5.43 8.30 -9.62
N ARG A 16 -5.98 9.31 -10.30
CA ARG A 16 -5.98 9.38 -11.77
C ARG A 16 -4.55 9.44 -12.33
N MET A 17 -3.67 10.24 -11.74
CA MET A 17 -2.25 10.32 -12.13
C MET A 17 -1.51 8.99 -11.96
N CYS A 18 -1.98 8.13 -11.06
CA CYS A 18 -1.42 6.80 -10.81
C CYS A 18 -2.14 5.69 -11.59
N GLY A 19 -3.04 6.02 -12.52
CA GLY A 19 -3.81 5.03 -13.28
C GLY A 19 -4.90 4.32 -12.45
N VAL A 20 -5.27 4.86 -11.29
CA VAL A 20 -6.24 4.27 -10.37
C VAL A 20 -7.59 4.97 -10.47
N LYS A 21 -8.66 4.19 -10.65
CA LYS A 21 -10.05 4.64 -10.61
C LYS A 21 -10.67 4.34 -9.25
N LEU A 22 -11.13 5.39 -8.57
CA LEU A 22 -11.79 5.28 -7.27
C LEU A 22 -13.31 5.09 -7.41
N HIS A 23 -13.82 3.99 -6.87
CA HIS A 23 -15.26 3.63 -6.84
C HIS A 23 -15.83 3.71 -5.43
N ASN A 24 -17.16 3.78 -5.30
CA ASN A 24 -17.76 3.71 -3.97
C ASN A 24 -17.69 2.26 -3.46
N SER A 25 -17.58 2.09 -2.14
CA SER A 25 -17.51 0.76 -1.54
C SER A 25 -18.76 -0.08 -1.81
N ALA A 26 -19.92 0.58 -1.95
CA ALA A 26 -21.18 -0.07 -2.33
C ALA A 26 -21.14 -0.69 -3.74
N ASP A 27 -20.27 -0.20 -4.63
CA ASP A 27 -20.09 -0.73 -5.98
C ASP A 27 -19.17 -1.97 -6.02
N ASN A 28 -18.64 -2.40 -4.87
CA ASN A 28 -17.74 -3.53 -4.76
C ASN A 28 -18.51 -4.84 -4.93
N ARG A 29 -18.69 -5.27 -6.17
CA ARG A 29 -19.18 -6.62 -6.47
C ARG A 29 -18.08 -7.64 -6.19
N SER A 30 -18.46 -8.78 -5.61
CA SER A 30 -17.55 -9.85 -5.19
C SER A 30 -16.86 -10.60 -6.35
N SER A 31 -17.28 -10.39 -7.60
CA SER A 31 -16.68 -10.99 -8.79
C SER A 31 -16.02 -9.95 -9.70
N GLY A 32 -14.74 -10.20 -10.05
CA GLY A 32 -14.06 -9.56 -11.19
C GLY A 32 -13.58 -8.11 -10.97
N ARG A 33 -12.71 -7.88 -9.97
CA ARG A 33 -12.00 -6.59 -9.87
C ARG A 33 -11.01 -6.43 -11.03
N LYS A 34 -11.13 -5.32 -11.74
CA LYS A 34 -10.18 -4.93 -12.80
C LYS A 34 -8.91 -4.31 -12.19
N PRO A 35 -7.74 -4.44 -12.84
CA PRO A 35 -6.55 -3.70 -12.42
C PRO A 35 -6.84 -2.20 -12.35
N GLY A 36 -6.23 -1.50 -11.39
CA GLY A 36 -6.42 -0.06 -11.22
C GLY A 36 -7.77 0.34 -10.63
N HIS A 37 -8.67 -0.58 -10.31
CA HIS A 37 -9.95 -0.24 -9.68
C HIS A 37 -9.86 -0.36 -8.15
N CYS A 38 -9.95 0.76 -7.45
CA CYS A 38 -9.95 0.80 -5.99
C CYS A 38 -11.34 1.17 -5.45
N TYR A 39 -11.86 0.35 -4.53
CA TYR A 39 -13.15 0.57 -3.85
C TYR A 39 -12.97 1.06 -2.41
N CYS A 40 -11.73 1.32 -2.00
CA CYS A 40 -11.35 1.68 -0.63
C CYS A 40 -11.10 3.20 -0.51
N LYS A 41 -12.00 4.03 -1.06
CA LYS A 41 -11.94 5.51 -0.97
C LYS A 41 -11.63 6.05 0.43
N PRO A 42 -12.24 5.53 1.52
CA PRO A 42 -11.92 6.01 2.87
C PRO A 42 -10.45 5.81 3.26
N THR A 43 -9.85 4.67 2.89
CA THR A 43 -8.44 4.37 3.17
C THR A 43 -7.51 5.28 2.38
N VAL A 44 -7.77 5.46 1.08
CA VAL A 44 -7.01 6.38 0.21
C VAL A 44 -7.03 7.81 0.80
N ARG A 45 -8.21 8.27 1.23
CA ARG A 45 -8.39 9.57 1.89
C ARG A 45 -7.65 9.66 3.22
N ALA A 46 -7.68 8.62 4.02
CA ALA A 46 -6.99 8.59 5.31
C ALA A 46 -5.47 8.70 5.14
N ILE A 47 -4.90 7.94 4.19
CA ILE A 47 -3.47 7.98 3.86
C ILE A 47 -3.09 9.38 3.36
N GLY A 48 -3.80 9.90 2.35
CA GLY A 48 -3.49 11.22 1.77
C GLY A 48 -3.61 12.36 2.78
N ARG A 49 -4.65 12.36 3.64
CA ARG A 49 -4.80 13.39 4.68
C ARG A 49 -3.74 13.32 5.77
N ARG A 50 -3.21 12.13 6.06
CA ARG A 50 -2.23 11.92 7.15
C ARG A 50 -0.79 12.12 6.69
N HIS A 51 -0.47 11.77 5.44
CA HIS A 51 0.90 11.70 4.95
C HIS A 51 1.17 12.56 3.69
N GLY A 52 0.14 13.22 3.17
CA GLY A 52 0.24 14.10 2.00
C GLY A 52 0.07 13.38 0.67
N GLU A 53 -0.06 14.19 -0.39
CA GLU A 53 -0.33 13.72 -1.75
C GLU A 53 0.82 12.92 -2.36
N GLN A 54 2.07 13.35 -2.13
CA GLN A 54 3.25 12.65 -2.62
C GLN A 54 3.34 11.23 -2.07
N HIS A 55 3.12 11.07 -0.75
CA HIS A 55 3.09 9.75 -0.11
C HIS A 55 1.99 8.86 -0.69
N LEU A 56 0.78 9.41 -0.84
CA LEU A 56 -0.32 8.68 -1.45
C LEU A 56 -0.01 8.25 -2.90
N ALA A 57 0.59 9.13 -3.69
CA ALA A 57 0.97 8.83 -5.07
C ALA A 57 1.98 7.68 -5.13
N MET A 58 2.97 7.64 -4.23
CA MET A 58 3.94 6.55 -4.18
C MET A 58 3.29 5.21 -3.81
N VAL A 59 2.41 5.19 -2.81
CA VAL A 59 1.66 3.98 -2.44
C VAL A 59 0.85 3.44 -3.63
N LEU A 60 0.12 4.32 -4.33
CA LEU A 60 -0.69 3.90 -5.47
C LEU A 60 0.17 3.45 -6.66
N LYS A 61 1.27 4.14 -6.95
CA LYS A 61 2.19 3.76 -8.04
C LYS A 61 2.87 2.43 -7.81
N LEU A 62 3.32 2.12 -6.60
CA LEU A 62 3.99 0.84 -6.30
C LEU A 62 3.08 -0.37 -6.52
N ILE A 63 1.78 -0.22 -6.26
CA ILE A 63 0.80 -1.30 -6.45
C ILE A 63 0.32 -1.33 -7.91
N ASN A 64 0.03 -0.18 -8.51
CA ASN A 64 -0.65 -0.14 -9.80
C ASN A 64 0.29 -0.11 -11.02
N SER A 65 1.59 0.09 -10.80
CA SER A 65 2.61 -0.02 -11.87
C SER A 65 3.24 -1.42 -11.92
N THR A 66 2.72 -2.36 -11.12
CA THR A 66 3.16 -3.75 -11.03
C THR A 66 1.99 -4.69 -11.38
N ASP A 67 2.25 -5.99 -11.50
CA ASP A 67 1.20 -7.01 -11.70
C ASP A 67 0.19 -7.09 -10.54
N ASN A 68 0.43 -6.33 -9.47
CA ASN A 68 -0.44 -6.19 -8.32
C ASN A 68 -1.58 -5.18 -8.47
N GLY A 69 -1.83 -4.63 -9.67
CA GLY A 69 -2.89 -3.63 -9.90
C GLY A 69 -4.30 -4.09 -9.51
N HIS A 70 -4.53 -5.40 -9.36
CA HIS A 70 -5.78 -5.96 -8.82
C HIS A 70 -5.90 -5.86 -7.29
N ASP A 71 -4.78 -5.71 -6.58
CA ASP A 71 -4.72 -5.78 -5.11
C ASP A 71 -4.83 -4.41 -4.42
N LEU A 72 -5.61 -3.49 -4.99
CA LEU A 72 -5.92 -2.18 -4.40
C LEU A 72 -6.95 -2.28 -3.25
N HIS A 73 -6.65 -3.14 -2.27
CA HIS A 73 -7.43 -3.35 -1.04
C HIS A 73 -6.96 -2.44 0.08
N ALA A 74 -7.86 -2.15 1.04
CA ALA A 74 -7.55 -1.31 2.19
C ALA A 74 -6.31 -1.79 2.97
N ALA A 75 -6.24 -3.09 3.27
CA ALA A 75 -5.11 -3.69 3.99
C ALA A 75 -3.79 -3.53 3.22
N THR A 76 -3.81 -3.78 1.91
CA THR A 76 -2.63 -3.63 1.04
C THR A 76 -2.15 -2.18 0.97
N LEU A 77 -3.06 -1.23 0.77
CA LEU A 77 -2.75 0.20 0.77
C LEU A 77 -2.12 0.65 2.11
N GLN A 78 -2.66 0.18 3.23
CA GLN A 78 -2.13 0.47 4.56
C GLN A 78 -0.77 -0.17 4.77
N ALA A 79 -0.58 -1.42 4.35
CA ALA A 79 0.67 -2.15 4.49
C ALA A 79 1.81 -1.48 3.71
N VAL A 80 1.59 -1.18 2.43
CA VAL A 80 2.57 -0.47 1.59
C VAL A 80 2.85 0.92 2.16
N SER A 81 1.82 1.65 2.61
CA SER A 81 2.02 2.93 3.29
C SER A 81 2.89 2.79 4.54
N ALA A 82 2.68 1.76 5.36
CA ALA A 82 3.45 1.53 6.57
C ALA A 82 4.92 1.22 6.26
N VAL A 83 5.18 0.36 5.27
CA VAL A 83 6.55 0.05 4.80
C VAL A 83 7.27 1.31 4.33
N LEU A 84 6.64 2.14 3.50
CA LEU A 84 7.26 3.38 3.03
C LEU A 84 7.58 4.36 4.16
N LEU A 85 6.74 4.42 5.20
CA LEU A 85 6.97 5.29 6.35
C LEU A 85 8.13 4.85 7.24
N THR A 86 8.60 3.60 7.12
CA THR A 86 9.78 3.14 7.87
C THR A 86 11.07 3.83 7.40
N GLY A 87 11.12 4.28 6.14
CA GLY A 87 12.35 4.80 5.52
C GLY A 87 13.41 3.73 5.22
N GLU A 88 13.12 2.45 5.45
CA GLU A 88 14.06 1.34 5.26
C GLU A 88 14.16 0.90 3.78
N VAL A 89 13.23 1.36 2.95
CA VAL A 89 13.16 1.01 1.53
C VAL A 89 13.57 2.22 0.69
N VAL A 90 14.53 2.02 -0.21
CA VAL A 90 14.99 3.06 -1.14
C VAL A 90 14.05 3.11 -2.35
N LEU A 91 13.51 4.30 -2.62
CA LEU A 91 12.62 4.55 -3.76
C LEU A 91 13.41 4.62 -5.07
N ASN A 92 13.56 3.49 -5.76
CA ASN A 92 14.26 3.39 -7.04
C ASN A 92 13.63 2.30 -7.93
N ALA A 93 14.17 2.10 -9.13
CA ALA A 93 13.67 1.08 -10.05
C ALA A 93 13.73 -0.36 -9.47
N ALA A 94 14.73 -0.66 -8.63
CA ALA A 94 14.87 -1.97 -8.01
C ALA A 94 13.72 -2.28 -7.04
N LEU A 95 13.17 -1.27 -6.36
CA LEU A 95 11.96 -1.45 -5.54
C LEU A 95 10.76 -1.88 -6.38
N PHE A 96 10.56 -1.28 -7.55
CA PHE A 96 9.44 -1.66 -8.43
C PHE A 96 9.59 -3.10 -8.93
N LEU A 97 10.80 -3.51 -9.32
CA LEU A 97 11.09 -4.88 -9.71
C LEU A 97 10.85 -5.87 -8.55
N ALA A 98 11.32 -5.55 -7.34
CA ALA A 98 11.08 -6.39 -6.16
C ALA A 98 9.58 -6.49 -5.82
N MET A 99 8.80 -5.43 -6.04
CA MET A 99 7.35 -5.45 -5.86
C MET A 99 6.63 -6.27 -6.94
N ASP A 100 7.14 -6.34 -8.18
CA ASP A 100 6.61 -7.21 -9.24
C ASP A 100 6.80 -8.70 -8.92
N GLU A 101 7.90 -9.05 -8.25
CA GLU A 101 8.17 -10.43 -7.82
C GLU A 101 7.26 -10.89 -6.66
N ILE A 102 6.62 -9.96 -5.96
CA ILE A 102 5.75 -10.23 -4.80
C ILE A 102 4.29 -10.22 -5.23
N ASP A 103 3.61 -11.36 -5.10
CA ASP A 103 2.15 -11.46 -5.26
C ASP A 103 1.44 -10.95 -3.99
N LEU A 104 1.00 -9.68 -4.00
CA LEU A 104 0.30 -9.04 -2.89
C LEU A 104 -1.05 -9.71 -2.59
N GLY A 105 -1.70 -10.30 -3.59
CA GLY A 105 -2.96 -11.03 -3.41
C GLY A 105 -2.78 -12.31 -2.58
N LYS A 106 -1.74 -13.10 -2.89
CA LYS A 106 -1.34 -14.26 -2.07
C LYS A 106 -0.87 -13.84 -0.70
N LEU A 107 -0.05 -12.81 -0.60
CA LEU A 107 0.43 -12.29 0.69
C LEU A 107 -0.75 -11.86 1.58
N ARG A 108 -1.72 -11.12 1.04
CA ARG A 108 -2.92 -10.72 1.75
C ARG A 108 -3.76 -11.92 2.18
N THR A 109 -3.83 -12.96 1.36
CA THR A 109 -4.57 -14.18 1.69
C THR A 109 -3.90 -14.93 2.84
N ALA A 110 -2.58 -15.06 2.83
CA ALA A 110 -1.82 -15.63 3.93
C ALA A 110 -1.94 -14.79 5.21
N ALA A 111 -1.85 -13.45 5.10
CA ALA A 111 -1.97 -12.54 6.23
C ALA A 111 -3.34 -12.59 6.92
N LYS A 112 -4.42 -12.93 6.20
CA LYS A 112 -5.76 -13.14 6.79
C LYS A 112 -5.85 -14.38 7.66
N ALA A 113 -4.97 -15.36 7.48
CA ALA A 113 -4.94 -16.58 8.28
C ALA A 113 -4.17 -16.40 9.60
N LEU A 114 -3.49 -15.27 9.79
CA LEU A 114 -2.70 -14.96 10.98
C LEU A 114 -3.47 -14.03 11.93
N PRO A 115 -3.19 -14.09 13.24
CA PRO A 115 -3.82 -13.20 14.21
C PRO A 115 -3.38 -11.75 14.01
N GLY A 116 -4.28 -10.82 14.32
CA GLY A 116 -4.04 -9.38 14.26
C GLY A 116 -4.62 -8.72 12.99
N SER A 117 -4.17 -7.48 12.75
CA SER A 117 -4.59 -6.72 11.56
C SER A 117 -3.90 -7.29 10.32
N THR A 118 -4.68 -7.62 9.28
CA THR A 118 -4.12 -8.03 7.99
C THR A 118 -3.12 -7.01 7.43
N ALA A 119 -3.37 -5.71 7.63
CA ALA A 119 -2.46 -4.66 7.18
C ALA A 119 -1.11 -4.71 7.89
N ASP A 120 -1.10 -4.94 9.20
CA ASP A 120 0.13 -4.95 10.01
C ASP A 120 0.97 -6.20 9.72
N VAL A 121 0.29 -7.35 9.58
CA VAL A 121 0.93 -8.61 9.18
C VAL A 121 1.55 -8.49 7.78
N MET A 122 0.82 -7.92 6.83
CA MET A 122 1.34 -7.66 5.48
C MET A 122 2.52 -6.68 5.52
N ALA A 123 2.46 -5.62 6.33
CA ALA A 123 3.54 -4.64 6.43
C ALA A 123 4.84 -5.29 6.94
N GLY A 124 4.76 -6.10 8.00
CA GLY A 124 5.92 -6.82 8.53
C GLY A 124 6.52 -7.80 7.52
N ALA A 125 5.67 -8.56 6.82
CA ALA A 125 6.13 -9.49 5.79
C ALA A 125 6.76 -8.77 4.59
N LEU A 126 6.15 -7.70 4.09
CA LEU A 126 6.71 -6.89 3.01
C LEU A 126 8.06 -6.28 3.41
N LEU A 127 8.15 -5.74 4.61
CA LEU A 127 9.39 -5.16 5.11
C LEU A 127 10.51 -6.20 5.15
N ALA A 128 10.21 -7.42 5.64
CA ALA A 128 11.17 -8.52 5.65
C ALA A 128 11.57 -8.99 4.24
N LEU A 129 10.63 -9.07 3.30
CA LEU A 129 10.91 -9.45 1.90
C LEU A 129 11.76 -8.41 1.17
N LEU A 130 11.50 -7.12 1.39
CA LEU A 130 12.17 -6.01 0.68
C LEU A 130 13.54 -5.65 1.25
N THR A 131 13.78 -5.90 2.55
CA THR A 131 15.05 -5.56 3.21
C THR A 131 15.91 -6.79 3.52
N GLY A 132 15.32 -7.99 3.43
CA GLY A 132 15.98 -9.25 3.77
C GLY A 132 16.51 -9.26 5.20
N PRO A 133 17.65 -9.93 5.46
CA PRO A 133 18.23 -10.00 6.80
C PRO A 133 18.87 -8.67 7.27
N ALA A 134 18.87 -7.61 6.47
CA ALA A 134 19.47 -6.33 6.84
C ALA A 134 18.80 -5.72 8.08
N ILE A 135 17.47 -5.76 8.15
CA ILE A 135 16.72 -5.29 9.32
C ILE A 135 17.03 -6.13 10.56
N ALA A 136 17.03 -7.45 10.43
CA ALA A 136 17.34 -8.34 11.55
C ALA A 136 18.76 -8.09 12.09
N ARG A 137 19.73 -7.86 11.20
CA ARG A 137 21.11 -7.55 11.58
C ARG A 137 21.25 -6.20 12.29
N ARG A 138 20.49 -5.18 11.89
CA ARG A 138 20.51 -3.86 12.55
C ARG A 138 19.89 -3.89 13.95
N ILE A 139 18.91 -4.75 14.20
CA ILE A 139 18.28 -4.90 15.53
C ILE A 139 19.17 -5.70 16.49
N ALA A 140 19.97 -6.63 15.95
CA ALA A 140 20.85 -7.50 16.74
C ALA A 140 22.16 -6.83 17.19
N CYS A 141 22.44 -5.59 16.75
CA CYS A 141 23.62 -4.80 17.09
C CYS A 141 23.22 -3.57 17.90
#